data_AF-A0A1H7JHM1-F1
#
_entry.id   AF-A0A1H7JHM1-F1
#
_cell.length_a   1.000
_cell.length_b   1.000
_cell.length_c   1.000
_cell.angle_alpha   90.00
_cell.angle_beta   90.00
_cell.angle_gamma   90.00
#
_symmetry.space_group_name_H-M   'P 1'
#
loop_
_entity.id
_entity.type
_entity.pdbx_description
1 polymer ?
#
loop_
_entity_poly.entity_id
_entity_poly.type
_entity_poly.pdbx_seq_one_letter_code
_entity_poly.pdbx_strand_id
1 'polypeptide(L)'
;MRRFSRVAPWRAATSRMAIAVLAAALFASIAVAATPARGSHRSGPARVVSDAPPLDADDVRYLLIRTGFAPDAQELAPYLGLTREQAVTRLLDTTRTDALTPLPAWASESPPDRAERSAWTPDQRREAQQQRRRRYDELRAWWIREMLVTPSPLTERMTLFWHNHFTSGEDKVGDPQLMAAQNALLRRDALGSFATLLHDVAKDPAMLLYLDGTGNRKGKPNENFARESMELFTLGEGRYSQQDVTEAARACTGWSVDPDTWRFVSKPGLHDDGDKVVLGQRGAFDCDQMLDVLLAQPQTARFIVMKLWGEFVSGAPDDAQIDAIATRFRTSGYDIRVALRALLLSPTFWDERNRGVLVSSPVEFVVGTLRRFDVVYGGTEPFAGTAAQLGERLFAPPGVKGWPGGDTWINSATLLARKQFVERLFRATEAGSPSAAPGMRRAAAAVSAGAMPRGLRFDLDAWLAPYRLTADAQPDLSAQLQMQRAVLPLEPADAIVIGASAGAYLEALLMDPVYQLK
;
A
#
# COMPACT_ATOMS: atom_id res chain seq x y z
N MET A 1 -58.45 -9.15 -23.07
CA MET A 1 -59.56 -8.26 -22.69
C MET A 1 -59.03 -7.24 -21.67
N ARG A 2 -59.06 -5.95 -22.05
CA ARG A 2 -58.91 -4.68 -21.26
C ARG A 2 -57.62 -4.49 -20.41
N ARG A 3 -56.65 -3.62 -20.79
CA ARG A 3 -56.59 -2.11 -20.77
C ARG A 3 -56.70 -1.56 -19.33
N PHE A 4 -55.92 -0.61 -18.79
CA PHE A 4 -54.97 0.46 -19.17
C PHE A 4 -54.00 0.62 -17.94
N SER A 5 -52.87 1.34 -17.87
CA SER A 5 -52.48 2.66 -18.41
C SER A 5 -50.96 2.89 -18.25
N ARG A 6 -50.41 3.63 -19.21
CA ARG A 6 -49.04 4.15 -19.33
C ARG A 6 -48.81 5.39 -18.45
N VAL A 7 -47.58 5.61 -17.98
CA VAL A 7 -46.98 6.95 -17.86
C VAL A 7 -45.53 6.89 -18.32
N ALA A 8 -45.16 7.85 -19.16
CA ALA A 8 -43.89 8.00 -19.88
C ALA A 8 -42.88 8.90 -19.11
N PRO A 9 -41.63 9.04 -19.57
CA PRO A 9 -40.48 9.44 -18.75
C PRO A 9 -40.26 10.96 -18.72
N TRP A 10 -39.60 11.43 -17.65
CA TRP A 10 -39.10 12.79 -17.55
C TRP A 10 -37.79 12.95 -18.34
N ARG A 11 -37.85 13.74 -19.42
CA ARG A 11 -36.73 14.47 -19.99
C ARG A 11 -36.78 15.89 -19.45
N ALA A 12 -35.70 16.36 -18.84
CA ALA A 12 -35.42 17.78 -18.68
C ALA A 12 -33.99 18.03 -19.13
N ALA A 13 -33.87 18.67 -20.29
CA ALA A 13 -32.67 19.30 -20.78
C ALA A 13 -32.57 20.70 -20.17
N THR A 14 -31.41 21.05 -19.62
CA THR A 14 -31.01 22.45 -19.46
C THR A 14 -29.54 22.60 -19.81
N SER A 15 -29.33 23.12 -21.01
CA SER A 15 -28.09 23.67 -21.52
C SER A 15 -27.54 24.75 -20.60
N ARG A 16 -26.21 24.79 -20.39
CA ARG A 16 -25.48 26.05 -20.15
C ARG A 16 -23.99 25.92 -20.48
N MET A 17 -23.67 26.54 -21.62
CA MET A 17 -22.46 27.28 -21.96
C MET A 17 -21.08 26.62 -21.80
N ALA A 18 -20.60 26.13 -22.95
CA ALA A 18 -19.20 26.18 -23.31
C ALA A 18 -18.74 27.64 -23.44
N ILE A 19 -17.59 27.96 -22.84
CA ILE A 19 -16.80 29.14 -23.19
C ILE A 19 -15.51 28.61 -23.81
N ALA A 20 -15.45 28.69 -25.13
CA ALA A 20 -14.21 28.59 -25.89
C ALA A 20 -13.59 29.98 -25.95
N VAL A 21 -12.32 30.10 -25.59
CA VAL A 21 -11.48 31.26 -25.97
C VAL A 21 -10.37 30.73 -26.87
N LEU A 22 -10.49 31.07 -28.14
CA LEU A 22 -9.43 31.04 -29.14
C LEU A 22 -8.51 32.24 -28.89
N ALA A 23 -7.21 31.99 -28.79
CA ALA A 23 -6.19 32.98 -29.14
C ALA A 23 -5.00 32.25 -29.77
N ALA A 24 -4.90 32.35 -31.08
CA ALA A 24 -3.74 31.99 -31.88
C ALA A 24 -2.89 33.24 -32.13
N ALA A 25 -1.58 33.16 -31.91
CA ALA A 25 -0.54 33.91 -32.60
C ALA A 25 0.82 33.25 -32.26
N LEU A 26 1.41 32.44 -33.15
CA LEU A 26 2.42 32.86 -34.14
C LEU A 26 3.58 33.66 -33.53
N PHE A 27 4.71 33.00 -33.27
CA PHE A 27 6.02 33.59 -33.53
C PHE A 27 6.97 32.55 -34.11
N ALA A 28 7.69 33.03 -35.12
CA ALA A 28 8.38 32.29 -36.14
C ALA A 28 9.74 31.77 -35.68
N SER A 29 10.13 30.66 -36.30
CA SER A 29 11.43 30.04 -36.29
C SER A 29 12.52 31.02 -36.76
N ILE A 30 13.58 31.19 -35.97
CA ILE A 30 14.86 31.68 -36.46
C ILE A 30 15.79 30.47 -36.56
N ALA A 31 15.97 29.98 -37.79
CA ALA A 31 17.04 29.07 -38.13
C ALA A 31 18.33 29.88 -38.32
N VAL A 32 19.32 29.68 -37.45
CA VAL A 32 20.70 30.08 -37.73
C VAL A 32 21.43 28.84 -38.23
N ALA A 33 21.88 28.92 -39.48
CA ALA A 33 22.78 27.96 -40.08
C ALA A 33 24.16 28.07 -39.42
N ALA A 34 24.69 26.94 -38.93
CA ALA A 34 26.11 26.80 -38.59
C ALA A 34 26.66 25.55 -39.29
N THR A 35 27.60 25.77 -40.21
CA THR A 35 28.42 24.77 -40.90
C THR A 35 29.31 23.97 -39.93
N PRO A 36 29.70 22.72 -40.28
CA PRO A 36 30.28 21.78 -39.33
C PRO A 36 31.80 21.98 -39.18
N ALA A 37 32.29 22.04 -37.94
CA ALA A 37 33.70 21.87 -37.63
C ALA A 37 33.93 20.48 -37.00
N ARG A 38 34.77 19.68 -37.65
CA ARG A 38 35.27 18.39 -37.17
C ARG A 38 36.05 18.59 -35.86
N GLY A 39 35.69 17.85 -34.83
CA GLY A 39 36.46 17.70 -33.60
C GLY A 39 36.01 16.44 -32.87
N SER A 40 36.72 15.34 -33.08
CA SER A 40 36.48 14.06 -32.41
C SER A 40 36.97 14.11 -30.96
N HIS A 41 36.07 14.29 -30.00
CA HIS A 41 36.30 13.90 -28.61
C HIS A 41 35.22 12.92 -28.18
N ARG A 42 35.62 11.67 -27.95
CA ARG A 42 34.82 10.67 -27.26
C ARG A 42 34.64 11.14 -25.81
N SER A 43 33.49 11.73 -25.50
CA SER A 43 33.03 11.88 -24.13
C SER A 43 32.44 10.54 -23.67
N GLY A 44 33.10 9.88 -22.72
CA GLY A 44 32.45 8.86 -21.90
C GLY A 44 31.29 9.49 -21.11
N PRO A 45 30.29 8.71 -20.67
CA PRO A 45 29.17 9.27 -19.92
C PRO A 45 29.70 9.89 -18.62
N ALA A 46 29.53 11.21 -18.49
CA ALA A 46 29.82 11.92 -17.27
C ALA A 46 28.92 11.36 -16.16
N ARG A 47 29.52 10.81 -15.10
CA ARG A 47 28.83 10.57 -13.83
C ARG A 47 28.33 11.93 -13.35
N VAL A 48 27.02 12.15 -13.42
CA VAL A 48 26.38 13.27 -12.71
C VAL A 48 26.44 12.89 -11.22
N VAL A 49 27.53 13.28 -10.56
CA VAL A 49 27.57 13.29 -9.11
C VAL A 49 26.60 14.40 -8.70
N SER A 50 25.51 14.02 -8.04
CA SER A 50 24.54 14.97 -7.50
C SER A 50 25.25 15.85 -6.47
N ASP A 51 25.35 17.15 -6.74
CA ASP A 51 25.84 18.19 -5.83
C ASP A 51 24.86 18.48 -4.66
N ALA A 52 23.91 17.59 -4.40
CA ALA A 52 22.97 17.75 -3.31
C ALA A 52 23.71 17.62 -1.97
N PRO A 53 23.36 18.45 -0.97
CA PRO A 53 23.93 18.30 0.36
C PRO A 53 23.63 16.90 0.93
N PRO A 54 24.47 16.41 1.86
CA PRO A 54 24.15 15.23 2.64
C PRO A 54 22.79 15.34 3.32
N LEU A 55 22.08 14.22 3.49
CA LEU A 55 20.75 14.19 4.08
C LEU A 55 20.79 14.66 5.53
N ASP A 56 19.95 15.64 5.84
CA ASP A 56 19.64 16.03 7.21
C ASP A 56 18.53 15.14 7.80
N ALA A 57 18.09 15.45 9.02
CA ALA A 57 17.07 14.66 9.69
C ALA A 57 15.68 14.74 9.03
N ASP A 58 15.35 15.87 8.38
CA ASP A 58 14.07 16.08 7.72
C ASP A 58 14.01 15.31 6.40
N ASP A 59 15.13 15.27 5.67
CA ASP A 59 15.33 14.43 4.50
C ASP A 59 15.22 12.93 4.81
N VAL A 60 15.89 12.47 5.87
CA VAL A 60 15.85 11.07 6.28
C VAL A 60 14.44 10.67 6.71
N ARG A 61 13.76 11.49 7.54
CA ARG A 61 12.36 11.21 7.95
C ARG A 61 11.46 11.11 6.73
N TYR A 62 11.57 12.05 5.79
CA TYR A 62 10.79 12.01 4.57
C TYR A 62 11.00 10.70 3.80
N LEU A 63 12.25 10.30 3.55
CA LEU A 63 12.56 9.05 2.85
C LEU A 63 11.96 7.83 3.57
N LEU A 64 12.16 7.70 4.88
CA LEU A 64 11.74 6.52 5.63
C LEU A 64 10.23 6.45 5.85
N ILE A 65 9.56 7.60 6.03
CA ILE A 65 8.09 7.67 6.07
C ILE A 65 7.51 7.27 4.70
N ARG A 66 8.10 7.75 3.61
CA ARG A 66 7.65 7.41 2.25
C ARG A 66 7.78 5.92 1.96
N THR A 67 8.89 5.32 2.39
CA THR A 67 9.30 3.98 1.94
C THR A 67 9.00 2.88 2.95
N GLY A 68 8.48 3.20 4.13
CA GLY A 68 8.23 2.24 5.18
C GLY A 68 7.10 2.68 6.10
N PHE A 69 7.36 2.59 7.40
CA PHE A 69 6.53 3.17 8.45
C PHE A 69 7.37 4.21 9.16
N ALA A 70 6.75 5.23 9.76
CA ALA A 70 7.48 6.34 10.38
C ALA A 70 8.64 5.83 11.27
N PRO A 71 9.88 6.31 11.07
CA PRO A 71 11.04 5.77 11.73
C PRO A 71 11.08 6.19 13.20
N ASP A 72 11.66 5.34 14.04
CA ASP A 72 12.12 5.77 15.35
C ASP A 72 13.51 6.46 15.27
N ALA A 73 14.02 6.94 16.41
CA ALA A 73 15.30 7.63 16.46
C ALA A 73 16.52 6.73 16.11
N GLN A 74 16.45 5.43 16.40
CA GLN A 74 17.51 4.47 16.10
C GLN A 74 17.56 4.11 14.62
N GLU A 75 16.41 4.10 13.94
CA GLU A 75 16.32 3.87 12.50
C GLU A 75 16.75 5.07 11.68
N LEU A 76 16.54 6.28 12.20
CA LEU A 76 16.91 7.54 11.54
C LEU A 76 18.44 7.73 11.52
N ALA A 77 19.11 7.49 12.65
CA ALA A 77 20.51 7.84 12.85
C ALA A 77 21.48 7.28 11.78
N PRO A 78 21.37 6.03 11.30
CA PRO A 78 22.27 5.47 10.29
C PRO A 78 22.19 6.11 8.90
N TYR A 79 21.20 6.96 8.64
CA TYR A 79 21.01 7.64 7.36
C TYR A 79 21.48 9.11 7.37
N LEU A 80 21.71 9.69 8.54
CA LEU A 80 22.15 11.07 8.68
C LEU A 80 23.52 11.28 8.02
N GLY A 81 23.63 12.33 7.20
CA GLY A 81 24.87 12.67 6.50
C GLY A 81 25.23 11.74 5.33
N LEU A 82 24.37 10.77 4.99
CA LEU A 82 24.52 10.02 3.73
C LEU A 82 24.13 10.91 2.55
N THR A 83 24.65 10.62 1.36
CA THR A 83 24.06 11.15 0.13
C THR A 83 22.75 10.44 -0.18
N ARG A 84 21.89 11.05 -1.01
CA ARG A 84 20.66 10.41 -1.52
C ARG A 84 20.93 9.02 -2.11
N GLU A 85 22.02 8.89 -2.87
CA GLU A 85 22.40 7.60 -3.47
C GLU A 85 22.80 6.56 -2.42
N GLN A 86 23.58 6.94 -1.41
CA GLN A 86 23.96 6.04 -0.32
C GLN A 86 22.75 5.61 0.51
N ALA A 87 21.85 6.53 0.82
CA ALA A 87 20.62 6.25 1.56
C ALA A 87 19.69 5.30 0.81
N VAL A 88 19.40 5.55 -0.47
CA VAL A 88 18.57 4.66 -1.30
C VAL A 88 19.22 3.29 -1.47
N THR A 89 20.55 3.24 -1.64
CA THR A 89 21.28 1.96 -1.72
C THR A 89 21.13 1.18 -0.42
N ARG A 90 21.39 1.82 0.72
CA ARG A 90 21.23 1.21 2.05
C ARG A 90 19.82 0.68 2.25
N LEU A 91 18.80 1.48 1.95
CA LEU A 91 17.39 1.11 2.10
C LEU A 91 17.04 -0.14 1.30
N LEU A 92 17.51 -0.22 0.04
CA LEU A 92 17.27 -1.38 -0.82
C LEU A 92 18.07 -2.60 -0.34
N ASP A 93 19.30 -2.44 0.12
CA ASP A 93 20.17 -3.54 0.55
C ASP A 93 19.72 -4.18 1.87
N THR A 94 18.98 -3.46 2.71
CA THR A 94 18.42 -3.99 3.98
C THR A 94 17.05 -4.65 3.82
N THR A 95 16.57 -4.81 2.59
CA THR A 95 15.30 -5.50 2.31
C THR A 95 15.39 -7.01 2.57
N ARG A 96 14.30 -7.61 3.03
CA ARG A 96 14.20 -9.05 3.33
C ARG A 96 13.13 -9.71 2.47
N THR A 97 13.18 -11.04 2.40
CA THR A 97 12.18 -11.90 1.74
C THR A 97 11.28 -12.64 2.74
N ASP A 98 11.67 -12.66 4.01
CA ASP A 98 11.03 -13.41 5.08
C ASP A 98 10.73 -12.50 6.27
N ALA A 99 9.57 -12.73 6.89
CA ALA A 99 9.15 -12.04 8.10
C ALA A 99 10.09 -12.37 9.27
N LEU A 100 10.31 -11.39 10.15
CA LEU A 100 10.99 -11.63 11.42
C LEU A 100 10.09 -12.39 12.40
N THR A 101 8.80 -12.04 12.40
CA THR A 101 7.79 -12.59 13.30
C THR A 101 7.32 -13.94 12.78
N PRO A 102 7.45 -15.04 13.55
CA PRO A 102 6.92 -16.33 13.15
C PRO A 102 5.40 -16.26 12.95
N LEU A 103 4.90 -16.87 11.87
CA LEU A 103 3.47 -17.02 11.65
C LEU A 103 2.82 -17.83 12.79
N PRO A 104 1.51 -17.63 13.06
CA PRO A 104 0.78 -18.52 13.96
C PRO A 104 0.93 -19.98 13.52
N ALA A 105 1.07 -20.91 14.47
CA ALA A 105 1.35 -22.32 14.18
C ALA A 105 0.36 -22.95 13.19
N TRP A 106 -0.91 -22.56 13.29
CA TRP A 106 -1.97 -23.06 12.41
C TRP A 106 -1.78 -22.69 10.94
N ALA A 107 -0.98 -21.67 10.62
CA ALA A 107 -0.73 -21.25 9.24
C ALA A 107 0.00 -22.35 8.42
N SER A 108 0.69 -23.26 9.11
CA SER A 108 1.37 -24.42 8.52
C SER A 108 0.50 -25.69 8.45
N GLU A 109 -0.68 -25.67 9.06
CA GLU A 109 -1.62 -26.80 9.01
C GLU A 109 -2.30 -26.88 7.65
N SER A 110 -2.55 -28.11 7.18
CA SER A 110 -3.33 -28.30 5.95
C SER A 110 -4.80 -27.92 6.18
N PRO A 111 -5.41 -27.13 5.29
CA PRO A 111 -6.86 -26.92 5.34
C PRO A 111 -7.62 -28.24 5.18
N PRO A 112 -8.85 -28.34 5.71
CA PRO A 112 -9.61 -29.58 5.67
C PRO A 112 -9.96 -29.99 4.23
N ASP A 113 -9.80 -31.28 3.95
CA ASP A 113 -10.03 -31.84 2.61
C ASP A 113 -11.53 -31.89 2.28
N ARG A 114 -11.87 -32.36 1.07
CA ARG A 114 -13.28 -32.47 0.67
C ARG A 114 -14.06 -33.51 1.47
N ALA A 115 -13.45 -34.64 1.83
CA ALA A 115 -14.11 -35.72 2.56
C ALA A 115 -14.45 -35.27 3.98
N GLU A 116 -13.51 -34.62 4.67
CA GLU A 116 -13.70 -34.00 5.98
C GLU A 116 -14.83 -32.96 5.95
N ARG A 117 -14.76 -32.00 5.01
CA ARG A 117 -15.77 -30.95 4.87
C ARG A 117 -17.16 -31.51 4.57
N SER A 118 -17.24 -32.57 3.79
CA SER A 118 -18.52 -33.22 3.43
C SER A 118 -19.12 -34.00 4.59
N ALA A 119 -18.28 -34.54 5.48
CA ALA A 119 -18.70 -35.31 6.65
C ALA A 119 -19.19 -34.42 7.82
N TRP A 120 -18.90 -33.12 7.82
CA TRP A 120 -19.23 -32.24 8.94
C TRP A 120 -20.73 -32.11 9.23
N THR A 121 -21.09 -32.17 10.51
CA THR A 121 -22.42 -31.79 11.01
C THR A 121 -22.65 -30.27 10.92
N PRO A 122 -23.90 -29.78 11.04
CA PRO A 122 -24.16 -28.35 11.12
C PRO A 122 -23.38 -27.62 12.24
N ASP A 123 -23.16 -28.27 13.39
CA ASP A 123 -22.38 -27.71 14.49
C ASP A 123 -20.90 -27.62 14.15
N GLN A 124 -20.31 -28.67 13.60
CA GLN A 124 -18.91 -28.66 13.15
C GLN A 124 -18.66 -27.61 12.07
N ARG A 125 -19.61 -27.39 11.16
CA ARG A 125 -19.52 -26.29 10.16
C ARG A 125 -19.52 -24.91 10.82
N ARG A 126 -20.34 -24.70 11.86
CA ARG A 126 -20.37 -23.46 12.63
C ARG A 126 -19.06 -23.23 13.39
N GLU A 127 -18.55 -24.26 14.05
CA GLU A 127 -17.27 -24.23 14.76
C GLU A 127 -16.10 -23.92 13.81
N ALA A 128 -16.03 -24.59 12.67
CA ALA A 128 -15.02 -24.34 11.65
C ALA A 128 -15.10 -22.89 11.13
N GLN A 129 -16.31 -22.33 10.94
CA GLN A 129 -16.48 -20.94 10.54
C GLN A 129 -16.00 -19.96 11.62
N GLN A 130 -16.28 -20.23 12.90
CA GLN A 130 -15.78 -19.41 14.00
C GLN A 130 -14.26 -19.48 14.11
N GLN A 131 -13.68 -20.67 13.93
CA GLN A 131 -12.23 -20.86 13.95
C GLN A 131 -11.55 -20.09 12.81
N ARG A 132 -12.09 -20.15 11.58
CA ARG A 132 -11.56 -19.36 10.45
C ARG A 132 -11.56 -17.86 10.74
N ARG A 133 -12.64 -17.34 11.33
CA ARG A 133 -12.71 -15.91 11.74
C ARG A 133 -11.62 -15.55 12.74
N ARG A 134 -11.44 -16.37 13.79
CA ARG A 134 -10.38 -16.16 14.80
C ARG A 134 -8.98 -16.19 14.17
N ARG A 135 -8.71 -17.18 13.31
CA ARG A 135 -7.43 -17.30 12.59
C ARG A 135 -7.15 -16.08 11.70
N TYR A 136 -8.15 -15.55 11.00
CA TYR A 136 -7.98 -14.30 10.25
C TYR A 136 -7.65 -13.11 11.17
N ASP A 137 -8.32 -12.98 12.32
CA ASP A 137 -8.02 -11.90 13.26
C ASP A 137 -6.60 -12.03 13.85
N GLU A 138 -6.16 -13.25 14.16
CA GLU A 138 -4.78 -13.55 14.56
C GLU A 138 -3.77 -13.22 13.44
N LEU A 139 -4.08 -13.54 12.19
CA LEU A 139 -3.21 -13.24 11.04
C LEU A 139 -3.06 -11.73 10.81
N ARG A 140 -4.13 -10.95 10.98
CA ARG A 140 -4.08 -9.48 10.94
C ARG A 140 -3.21 -8.91 12.04
N ALA A 141 -3.40 -9.39 13.27
CA ALA A 141 -2.61 -8.96 14.42
C ALA A 141 -1.14 -9.33 14.26
N TRP A 142 -0.85 -10.51 13.70
CA TRP A 142 0.51 -10.94 13.35
C TRP A 142 1.14 -9.99 12.33
N TRP A 143 0.42 -9.61 11.26
CA TRP A 143 1.02 -8.75 10.24
C TRP A 143 1.29 -7.34 10.74
N ILE A 144 0.38 -6.77 11.57
CA ILE A 144 0.64 -5.52 12.29
C ILE A 144 1.89 -5.63 13.17
N ARG A 145 2.08 -6.76 13.86
CA ARG A 145 3.30 -7.01 14.66
C ARG A 145 4.54 -6.98 13.79
N GLU A 146 4.54 -7.69 12.66
CA GLU A 146 5.67 -7.68 11.73
C GLU A 146 6.01 -6.26 11.27
N MET A 147 5.01 -5.47 10.87
CA MET A 147 5.21 -4.07 10.46
C MET A 147 5.78 -3.18 11.59
N LEU A 148 5.47 -3.50 12.85
CA LEU A 148 5.98 -2.76 14.02
C LEU A 148 7.42 -3.13 14.38
N VAL A 149 7.87 -4.36 14.14
CA VAL A 149 9.17 -4.85 14.65
C VAL A 149 10.18 -5.20 13.57
N THR A 150 9.77 -5.25 12.31
CA THR A 150 10.66 -5.63 11.22
C THR A 150 11.81 -4.63 11.06
N PRO A 151 13.06 -5.08 10.84
CA PRO A 151 14.16 -4.22 10.43
C PRO A 151 14.08 -3.87 8.93
N SER A 152 13.01 -4.30 8.25
CA SER A 152 12.82 -4.14 6.81
C SER A 152 11.47 -3.47 6.45
N PRO A 153 11.20 -2.23 6.93
CA PRO A 153 9.90 -1.58 6.69
C PRO A 153 9.51 -1.50 5.20
N LEU A 154 10.48 -1.30 4.30
CA LEU A 154 10.23 -1.27 2.86
C LEU A 154 9.69 -2.61 2.32
N THR A 155 10.17 -3.75 2.82
CA THR A 155 9.63 -5.06 2.42
C THR A 155 8.14 -5.16 2.78
N GLU A 156 7.75 -4.79 3.99
CA GLU A 156 6.34 -4.87 4.40
C GLU A 156 5.49 -3.81 3.71
N ARG A 157 6.04 -2.62 3.44
CA ARG A 157 5.35 -1.57 2.69
C ARG A 157 5.04 -2.01 1.27
N MET A 158 6.01 -2.65 0.60
CA MET A 158 5.81 -3.25 -0.72
C MET A 158 4.90 -4.48 -0.67
N THR A 159 4.98 -5.30 0.37
CA THR A 159 4.05 -6.45 0.55
C THR A 159 2.61 -5.97 0.64
N LEU A 160 2.34 -4.90 1.41
CA LEU A 160 1.02 -4.28 1.51
C LEU A 160 0.58 -3.67 0.17
N PHE A 161 1.47 -2.98 -0.54
CA PHE A 161 1.21 -2.45 -1.88
C PHE A 161 0.81 -3.57 -2.86
N TRP A 162 1.54 -4.69 -2.86
CA TRP A 162 1.22 -5.83 -3.71
C TRP A 162 -0.05 -6.55 -3.29
N HIS A 163 -0.34 -6.63 -2.00
CA HIS A 163 -1.61 -7.18 -1.50
C HIS A 163 -2.81 -6.33 -1.94
N ASN A 164 -2.63 -5.02 -2.05
CA ASN A 164 -3.63 -4.11 -2.61
C ASN A 164 -3.68 -4.12 -4.15
N HIS A 165 -2.59 -4.50 -4.80
CA HIS A 165 -2.50 -4.58 -6.27
C HIS A 165 -3.09 -5.90 -6.79
N PHE A 166 -2.65 -7.03 -6.23
CA PHE A 166 -3.09 -8.39 -6.53
C PHE A 166 -4.18 -8.80 -5.54
N THR A 167 -5.30 -8.10 -5.61
CA THR A 167 -6.38 -8.22 -4.62
C THR A 167 -6.85 -9.66 -4.44
N SER A 168 -6.82 -10.13 -3.19
CA SER A 168 -7.53 -11.33 -2.71
C SER A 168 -8.09 -11.06 -1.31
N GLY A 169 -9.21 -11.70 -0.97
CA GLY A 169 -9.97 -11.40 0.24
C GLY A 169 -10.58 -12.62 0.92
N GLU A 170 -10.74 -12.51 2.25
CA GLU A 170 -11.29 -13.55 3.12
C GLU A 170 -12.70 -14.01 2.72
N ASP A 171 -13.46 -13.14 2.05
CA ASP A 171 -14.83 -13.34 1.62
C ASP A 171 -14.98 -14.45 0.57
N LYS A 172 -14.05 -14.54 -0.38
CA LYS A 172 -14.03 -15.60 -1.40
C LYS A 172 -12.98 -16.68 -1.15
N VAL A 173 -11.82 -16.33 -0.59
CA VAL A 173 -10.74 -17.31 -0.33
C VAL A 173 -11.16 -18.25 0.80
N GLY A 174 -11.82 -17.71 1.83
CA GLY A 174 -12.40 -18.47 2.92
C GLY A 174 -11.39 -19.02 3.93
N ASP A 175 -10.31 -19.65 3.48
CA ASP A 175 -9.31 -20.29 4.34
C ASP A 175 -8.09 -19.38 4.63
N PRO A 176 -7.78 -19.09 5.91
CA PRO A 176 -6.72 -18.15 6.27
C PRO A 176 -5.30 -18.70 6.03
N GLN A 177 -5.09 -20.01 5.92
CA GLN A 177 -3.78 -20.56 5.58
C GLN A 177 -3.38 -20.18 4.15
N LEU A 178 -4.34 -20.12 3.23
CA LEU A 178 -4.09 -19.69 1.85
C LEU A 178 -3.72 -18.21 1.78
N MET A 179 -4.38 -17.36 2.57
CA MET A 179 -4.03 -15.94 2.65
C MET A 179 -2.68 -15.69 3.33
N ALA A 180 -2.32 -16.51 4.33
CA ALA A 180 -0.99 -16.47 4.94
C ALA A 180 0.10 -16.88 3.94
N ALA A 181 -0.14 -17.94 3.15
CA ALA A 181 0.76 -18.38 2.10
C ALA A 181 0.93 -17.33 0.99
N GLN A 182 -0.17 -16.72 0.53
CA GLN A 182 -0.13 -15.63 -0.45
C GLN A 182 0.64 -14.43 0.11
N ASN A 183 0.42 -14.05 1.37
CA ASN A 183 1.19 -12.96 2.01
C ASN A 183 2.70 -13.26 2.03
N ALA A 184 3.09 -14.52 2.29
CA ALA A 184 4.48 -14.94 2.23
C ALA A 184 5.05 -14.88 0.80
N LEU A 185 4.27 -15.28 -0.21
CA LEU A 185 4.62 -15.14 -1.63
C LEU A 185 4.85 -13.68 -2.01
N LEU A 186 3.89 -12.80 -1.70
CA LEU A 186 3.99 -11.36 -1.97
C LEU A 186 5.20 -10.74 -1.29
N ARG A 187 5.53 -11.16 -0.06
CA ARG A 187 6.72 -10.68 0.67
C ARG A 187 8.01 -11.15 0.05
N ARG A 188 8.10 -12.44 -0.29
CA ARG A 188 9.28 -13.03 -0.93
C ARG A 188 9.64 -12.28 -2.21
N ASP A 189 8.63 -11.93 -3.01
CA ASP A 189 8.83 -11.30 -4.31
C ASP A 189 8.65 -9.77 -4.29
N ALA A 190 8.43 -9.17 -3.12
CA ALA A 190 8.04 -7.76 -2.97
C ALA A 190 8.99 -6.79 -3.69
N LEU A 191 10.29 -7.13 -3.71
CA LEU A 191 11.37 -6.37 -4.33
C LEU A 191 12.10 -7.21 -5.41
N GLY A 192 11.47 -8.27 -5.90
CA GLY A 192 12.01 -9.17 -6.92
C GLY A 192 11.69 -8.70 -8.35
N SER A 193 11.42 -9.65 -9.24
CA SER A 193 10.89 -9.34 -10.58
C SER A 193 9.37 -9.31 -10.55
N PHE A 194 8.77 -8.24 -11.08
CA PHE A 194 7.32 -8.17 -11.26
C PHE A 194 6.81 -9.23 -12.26
N ALA A 195 7.63 -9.63 -13.24
CA ALA A 195 7.27 -10.73 -14.12
C ALA A 195 7.09 -12.02 -13.32
N THR A 196 8.08 -12.41 -12.52
CA THR A 196 7.99 -13.57 -11.62
C THR A 196 6.79 -13.47 -10.68
N LEU A 197 6.62 -12.32 -10.02
CA LEU A 197 5.49 -12.09 -9.11
C LEU A 197 4.13 -12.27 -9.81
N LEU A 198 3.97 -11.77 -11.04
CA LEU A 198 2.75 -11.92 -11.83
C LEU A 198 2.44 -13.40 -12.12
N HIS A 199 3.44 -14.19 -12.51
CA HIS A 199 3.26 -15.63 -12.75
C HIS A 199 3.00 -16.43 -11.47
N ASP A 200 3.65 -16.07 -10.37
CA ASP A 200 3.52 -16.77 -9.10
C ASP A 200 2.16 -16.51 -8.46
N VAL A 201 1.69 -15.25 -8.44
CA VAL A 201 0.30 -14.90 -8.09
C VAL A 201 -0.68 -15.56 -9.06
N ALA A 202 -0.29 -15.69 -10.33
CA ALA A 202 -0.92 -16.50 -11.37
C ALA A 202 -1.51 -17.83 -10.89
N LYS A 203 -0.69 -18.52 -10.13
CA LYS A 203 -0.86 -19.91 -9.71
C LYS A 203 -1.19 -20.01 -8.22
N ASP A 204 -1.26 -18.89 -7.53
CA ASP A 204 -1.58 -18.84 -6.11
C ASP A 204 -3.02 -19.35 -5.86
N PRO A 205 -3.24 -20.32 -4.95
CA PRO A 205 -4.56 -20.85 -4.68
C PRO A 205 -5.58 -19.81 -4.18
N ALA A 206 -5.17 -18.83 -3.39
CA ALA A 206 -6.06 -17.75 -2.95
C ALA A 206 -6.49 -16.89 -4.14
N MET A 207 -5.58 -16.55 -5.07
CA MET A 207 -5.93 -15.80 -6.28
C MET A 207 -6.90 -16.59 -7.17
N LEU A 208 -6.64 -17.88 -7.41
CA LEU A 208 -7.51 -18.75 -8.21
C LEU A 208 -8.91 -18.94 -7.61
N LEU A 209 -9.04 -18.93 -6.29
CA LEU A 209 -10.33 -18.95 -5.61
C LEU A 209 -11.02 -17.59 -5.71
N TYR A 210 -10.30 -16.50 -5.48
CA TYR A 210 -10.85 -15.15 -5.45
C TYR A 210 -11.42 -14.69 -6.81
N LEU A 211 -10.72 -15.02 -7.90
CA LEU A 211 -11.13 -14.67 -9.26
C LEU A 211 -11.81 -15.82 -10.01
N ASP A 212 -12.35 -16.80 -9.27
CA ASP A 212 -13.17 -17.90 -9.81
C ASP A 212 -12.46 -18.74 -10.89
N GLY A 213 -11.12 -18.78 -10.85
CA GLY A 213 -10.25 -19.51 -11.77
C GLY A 213 -10.46 -21.02 -11.70
N THR A 214 -10.85 -21.56 -10.54
CA THR A 214 -11.14 -22.99 -10.37
C THR A 214 -12.26 -23.53 -11.29
N GLY A 215 -13.14 -22.64 -11.77
CA GLY A 215 -14.22 -22.95 -12.70
C GLY A 215 -13.87 -22.76 -14.18
N ASN A 216 -12.67 -22.27 -14.51
CA ASN A 216 -12.27 -21.95 -15.88
C ASN A 216 -11.87 -23.20 -16.67
N ARG A 217 -12.65 -23.58 -17.68
CA ARG A 217 -12.43 -24.82 -18.46
C ARG A 217 -12.81 -24.67 -19.93
N LYS A 218 -12.23 -25.51 -20.78
CA LYS A 218 -12.52 -25.58 -22.22
C LYS A 218 -14.02 -25.62 -22.48
N GLY A 219 -14.48 -24.80 -23.42
CA GLY A 219 -15.89 -24.64 -23.79
C GLY A 219 -16.75 -23.84 -22.79
N LYS A 220 -16.21 -23.47 -21.62
CA LYS A 220 -16.85 -22.59 -20.64
C LYS A 220 -15.79 -21.67 -19.98
N PRO A 221 -15.16 -20.77 -20.74
CA PRO A 221 -14.14 -19.87 -20.21
C PRO A 221 -14.75 -18.94 -19.15
N ASN A 222 -14.02 -18.73 -18.06
CA ASN A 222 -14.32 -17.72 -17.04
C ASN A 222 -13.40 -16.52 -17.26
N GLU A 223 -13.98 -15.36 -17.56
CA GLU A 223 -13.26 -14.15 -17.94
C GLU A 223 -12.66 -13.37 -16.77
N ASN A 224 -13.08 -13.62 -15.53
CA ASN A 224 -12.70 -12.79 -14.37
C ASN A 224 -11.19 -12.61 -14.26
N PHE A 225 -10.43 -13.71 -14.13
CA PHE A 225 -8.98 -13.64 -14.00
C PHE A 225 -8.29 -12.95 -15.20
N ALA A 226 -8.72 -13.26 -16.42
CA ALA A 226 -8.15 -12.65 -17.63
C ALA A 226 -8.41 -11.14 -17.70
N ARG A 227 -9.63 -10.71 -17.33
CA ARG A 227 -10.00 -9.30 -17.27
C ARG A 227 -9.19 -8.56 -16.23
N GLU A 228 -9.11 -9.07 -14.99
CA GLU A 228 -8.34 -8.40 -13.93
C GLU A 228 -6.83 -8.37 -14.24
N SER A 229 -6.30 -9.43 -14.88
CA SER A 229 -4.91 -9.47 -15.34
C SER A 229 -4.61 -8.32 -16.29
N MET A 230 -5.49 -8.06 -17.26
CA MET A 230 -5.33 -6.95 -18.20
C MET A 230 -5.65 -5.59 -17.56
N GLU A 231 -6.74 -5.46 -16.82
CA GLU A 231 -7.23 -4.17 -16.32
C GLU A 231 -6.52 -3.69 -15.07
N LEU A 232 -6.39 -4.54 -14.05
CA LEU A 232 -5.98 -4.13 -12.71
C LEU A 232 -4.52 -4.45 -12.42
N PHE A 233 -4.00 -5.52 -13.04
CA PHE A 233 -2.66 -6.01 -12.76
C PHE A 233 -1.61 -5.54 -13.77
N THR A 234 -1.98 -5.29 -15.03
CA THR A 234 -0.98 -4.98 -16.07
C THR A 234 -1.25 -3.73 -16.92
N LEU A 235 -2.25 -3.70 -17.79
CA LEU A 235 -2.36 -2.67 -18.83
C LEU A 235 -3.09 -1.41 -18.36
N GLY A 236 -4.06 -1.57 -17.46
CA GLY A 236 -5.03 -0.54 -17.13
C GLY A 236 -6.31 -0.64 -17.96
N GLU A 237 -7.35 0.04 -17.50
CA GLU A 237 -8.66 0.10 -18.14
C GLU A 237 -8.59 0.72 -19.55
N GLY A 238 -9.37 0.19 -20.49
CA GLY A 238 -9.52 0.73 -21.85
C GLY A 238 -8.34 0.44 -22.80
N ARG A 239 -7.41 -0.45 -22.43
CA ARG A 239 -6.21 -0.80 -23.23
C ARG A 239 -6.31 -2.12 -23.98
N TYR A 240 -7.44 -2.80 -23.90
CA TYR A 240 -7.69 -4.13 -24.46
C TYR A 240 -9.15 -4.22 -24.92
N SER A 241 -9.45 -5.15 -25.83
CA SER A 241 -10.82 -5.39 -26.31
C SER A 241 -11.53 -6.48 -25.51
N GLN A 242 -12.86 -6.56 -25.62
CA GLN A 242 -13.61 -7.69 -25.06
C GLN A 242 -13.15 -9.03 -25.66
N GLN A 243 -12.75 -9.04 -26.93
CA GLN A 243 -12.22 -10.25 -27.57
C GLN A 243 -10.91 -10.71 -26.93
N ASP A 244 -10.02 -9.77 -26.59
CA ASP A 244 -8.77 -10.10 -25.89
C ASP A 244 -9.05 -10.78 -24.55
N VAL A 245 -10.05 -10.31 -23.79
CA VAL A 245 -10.47 -10.93 -22.53
C VAL A 245 -10.95 -12.36 -22.76
N THR A 246 -11.83 -12.58 -23.74
CA THR A 246 -12.35 -13.91 -24.06
C THR A 246 -11.23 -14.87 -24.45
N GLU A 247 -10.30 -14.42 -25.29
CA GLU A 247 -9.18 -15.23 -25.78
C GLU A 247 -8.13 -15.51 -24.69
N ALA A 248 -7.84 -14.54 -23.83
CA ALA A 248 -6.99 -14.74 -22.66
C ALA A 248 -7.66 -15.66 -21.62
N ALA A 249 -8.98 -15.60 -21.45
CA ALA A 249 -9.71 -16.52 -20.59
C ALA A 249 -9.60 -17.97 -21.08
N ARG A 250 -9.65 -18.18 -22.40
CA ARG A 250 -9.38 -19.49 -23.03
C ARG A 250 -7.95 -19.97 -22.72
N ALA A 251 -6.96 -19.08 -22.76
CA ALA A 251 -5.56 -19.41 -22.44
C ALA A 251 -5.40 -19.90 -20.98
N CYS A 252 -6.23 -19.41 -20.06
CA CYS A 252 -6.18 -19.80 -18.65
C CYS A 252 -7.08 -20.97 -18.25
N THR A 253 -7.72 -21.63 -19.23
CA THR A 253 -8.56 -22.81 -18.94
C THR A 253 -7.73 -23.98 -18.42
N GLY A 254 -8.28 -24.75 -17.48
CA GLY A 254 -7.62 -25.94 -16.92
C GLY A 254 -6.74 -25.67 -15.71
N TRP A 255 -6.40 -24.41 -15.42
CA TRP A 255 -5.82 -24.03 -14.13
C TRP A 255 -6.87 -24.12 -13.02
N SER A 256 -6.50 -24.69 -11.88
CA SER A 256 -7.45 -24.98 -10.80
C SER A 256 -6.71 -25.17 -9.47
N VAL A 257 -7.47 -25.38 -8.40
CA VAL A 257 -6.98 -25.75 -7.08
C VAL A 257 -7.44 -27.18 -6.80
N ASP A 258 -6.54 -28.02 -6.31
CA ASP A 258 -6.89 -29.35 -5.83
C ASP A 258 -7.78 -29.22 -4.58
N PRO A 259 -9.00 -29.79 -4.55
CA PRO A 259 -9.93 -29.61 -3.43
C PRO A 259 -9.54 -30.38 -2.16
N ASP A 260 -8.55 -31.27 -2.26
CA ASP A 260 -8.09 -32.13 -1.18
C ASP A 260 -6.75 -31.62 -0.64
N THR A 261 -5.82 -31.17 -1.50
CA THR A 261 -4.52 -30.61 -1.06
C THR A 261 -4.44 -29.09 -1.04
N TRP A 262 -5.42 -28.38 -1.60
CA TRP A 262 -5.47 -26.92 -1.72
C TRP A 262 -4.29 -26.29 -2.48
N ARG A 263 -3.64 -27.08 -3.36
CA ARG A 263 -2.50 -26.64 -4.17
C ARG A 263 -2.95 -26.36 -5.59
N PHE A 264 -2.18 -25.53 -6.28
CA PHE A 264 -2.30 -25.33 -7.72
C PHE A 264 -2.23 -26.67 -8.46
N VAL A 265 -3.12 -26.84 -9.44
CA VAL A 265 -3.06 -27.94 -10.40
C VAL A 265 -3.40 -27.43 -11.80
N SER A 266 -2.66 -27.91 -12.79
CA SER A 266 -3.00 -27.76 -14.20
C SER A 266 -3.67 -29.05 -14.68
N LYS A 267 -4.82 -28.92 -15.35
CA LYS A 267 -5.63 -30.03 -15.87
C LYS A 267 -5.65 -29.94 -17.41
N PRO A 268 -4.70 -30.57 -18.12
CA PRO A 268 -4.60 -30.46 -19.58
C PRO A 268 -5.88 -30.85 -20.33
N GLY A 269 -6.59 -31.88 -19.87
CA GLY A 269 -7.87 -32.29 -20.46
C GLY A 269 -9.00 -31.26 -20.34
N LEU A 270 -8.83 -30.22 -19.51
CA LEU A 270 -9.74 -29.08 -19.38
C LEU A 270 -9.19 -27.80 -20.01
N HIS A 271 -7.97 -27.83 -20.55
CA HIS A 271 -7.37 -26.70 -21.25
C HIS A 271 -7.86 -26.63 -22.70
N ASP A 272 -8.08 -25.42 -23.19
CA ASP A 272 -8.36 -25.15 -24.59
C ASP A 272 -7.05 -24.99 -25.36
N ASP A 273 -6.52 -26.07 -25.95
CA ASP A 273 -5.30 -26.03 -26.77
C ASP A 273 -5.47 -25.38 -28.16
N GLY A 274 -6.64 -24.81 -28.46
CA GLY A 274 -6.88 -24.14 -29.74
C GLY A 274 -6.03 -22.89 -29.92
N ASP A 275 -5.88 -22.45 -31.17
CA ASP A 275 -5.32 -21.14 -31.49
C ASP A 275 -6.14 -20.04 -30.82
N LYS A 276 -5.41 -19.06 -30.28
CA LYS A 276 -5.95 -17.87 -29.59
C LYS A 276 -5.32 -16.62 -30.16
N VAL A 277 -6.04 -15.51 -30.08
CA VAL A 277 -5.51 -14.19 -30.45
C VAL A 277 -5.61 -13.25 -29.25
N VAL A 278 -4.48 -12.87 -28.68
CA VAL A 278 -4.40 -11.99 -27.50
C VAL A 278 -3.53 -10.78 -27.87
N LEU A 279 -4.11 -9.58 -27.82
CA LEU A 279 -3.44 -8.31 -28.13
C LEU A 279 -2.73 -8.33 -29.50
N GLY A 280 -3.39 -8.93 -30.49
CA GLY A 280 -2.88 -9.07 -31.86
C GLY A 280 -1.84 -10.17 -32.06
N GLN A 281 -1.39 -10.85 -31.00
CA GLN A 281 -0.52 -12.02 -31.12
C GLN A 281 -1.36 -13.29 -31.25
N ARG A 282 -0.96 -14.20 -32.15
CA ARG A 282 -1.65 -15.48 -32.38
C ARG A 282 -0.79 -16.65 -31.96
N GLY A 283 -1.40 -17.60 -31.24
CA GLY A 283 -0.76 -18.86 -30.88
C GLY A 283 -1.67 -19.75 -30.03
N ALA A 284 -1.27 -21.00 -29.83
CA ALA A 284 -1.93 -21.92 -28.91
C ALA A 284 -1.52 -21.62 -27.45
N PHE A 285 -1.78 -20.39 -26.99
CA PHE A 285 -1.28 -19.90 -25.70
C PHE A 285 -1.87 -20.68 -24.52
N ASP A 286 -1.02 -21.09 -23.58
CA ASP A 286 -1.42 -21.34 -22.21
C ASP A 286 -1.46 -20.05 -21.39
N CYS A 287 -1.80 -20.13 -20.10
CA CYS A 287 -1.96 -18.94 -19.28
C CYS A 287 -0.61 -18.26 -18.99
N ASP A 288 0.49 -19.01 -18.86
CA ASP A 288 1.81 -18.41 -18.67
C ASP A 288 2.20 -17.60 -19.91
N GLN A 289 2.03 -18.16 -21.10
CA GLN A 289 2.31 -17.46 -22.35
C GLN A 289 1.37 -16.26 -22.57
N MET A 290 0.12 -16.33 -22.09
CA MET A 290 -0.77 -15.18 -22.08
C MET A 290 -0.22 -14.05 -21.20
N LEU A 291 0.28 -14.37 -20.00
CA LEU A 291 0.92 -13.38 -19.12
C LEU A 291 2.20 -12.80 -19.77
N ASP A 292 2.98 -13.62 -20.49
CA ASP A 292 4.13 -13.14 -21.28
C ASP A 292 3.72 -12.15 -22.37
N VAL A 293 2.57 -12.37 -23.04
CA VAL A 293 2.00 -11.42 -24.01
C VAL A 293 1.65 -10.08 -23.34
N LEU A 294 1.16 -10.09 -22.10
CA LEU A 294 0.90 -8.86 -21.33
C LEU A 294 2.21 -8.17 -20.93
N LEU A 295 3.19 -8.92 -20.42
CA LEU A 295 4.53 -8.41 -20.06
C LEU A 295 5.29 -7.86 -21.28
N ALA A 296 5.02 -8.39 -22.47
CA ALA A 296 5.59 -7.86 -23.70
C ALA A 296 5.07 -6.44 -24.03
N GLN A 297 3.96 -5.98 -23.46
CA GLN A 297 3.43 -4.64 -23.72
C GLN A 297 4.21 -3.56 -22.95
N PRO A 298 4.70 -2.49 -23.61
CA PRO A 298 5.33 -1.36 -22.93
C PRO A 298 4.41 -0.72 -21.86
N GLN A 299 3.11 -0.75 -22.12
CA GLN A 299 2.07 -0.22 -21.23
C GLN A 299 2.08 -0.90 -19.85
N THR A 300 2.44 -2.18 -19.75
CA THR A 300 2.53 -2.89 -18.46
C THR A 300 3.55 -2.25 -17.53
N ALA A 301 4.74 -1.93 -18.06
CA ALA A 301 5.77 -1.27 -17.27
C ALA A 301 5.34 0.14 -16.84
N ARG A 302 4.72 0.89 -17.75
CA ARG A 302 4.19 2.23 -17.44
C ARG A 302 3.13 2.19 -16.36
N PHE A 303 2.18 1.24 -16.44
CA PHE A 303 1.11 1.08 -15.46
C PHE A 303 1.63 0.80 -14.05
N ILE A 304 2.57 -0.14 -13.91
CA ILE A 304 3.18 -0.44 -12.61
C ILE A 304 3.94 0.77 -12.06
N VAL A 305 4.72 1.47 -12.89
CA VAL A 305 5.44 2.67 -12.44
C VAL A 305 4.49 3.80 -12.05
N MET A 306 3.36 3.98 -12.73
CA MET A 306 2.32 4.94 -12.30
C MET A 306 1.77 4.59 -10.91
N LYS A 307 1.53 3.30 -10.61
CA LYS A 307 1.06 2.88 -9.28
C LYS A 307 2.14 3.11 -8.21
N LEU A 308 3.40 2.79 -8.50
CA LEU A 308 4.52 3.09 -7.59
C LEU A 308 4.70 4.60 -7.38
N TRP A 309 4.51 5.41 -8.42
CA TRP A 309 4.56 6.87 -8.34
C TRP A 309 3.49 7.42 -7.40
N GLY A 310 2.23 6.97 -7.57
CA GLY A 310 1.12 7.34 -6.70
C GLY A 310 1.34 6.93 -5.24
N GLU A 311 2.07 5.84 -5.01
CA GLU A 311 2.34 5.32 -3.68
C GLU A 311 3.48 6.05 -2.95
N PHE A 312 4.53 6.43 -3.67
CA PHE A 312 5.79 6.91 -3.09
C PHE A 312 6.13 8.37 -3.39
N VAL A 313 5.59 8.97 -4.46
CA VAL A 313 6.00 10.30 -4.94
C VAL A 313 4.89 11.33 -4.76
N SER A 314 3.75 11.15 -5.42
CA SER A 314 2.60 12.07 -5.33
C SER A 314 1.42 11.54 -6.13
N GLY A 315 0.22 12.08 -5.85
CA GLY A 315 -0.97 11.82 -6.68
C GLY A 315 -0.95 12.51 -8.05
N ALA A 316 -0.01 13.43 -8.29
CA ALA A 316 0.13 14.16 -9.55
C ALA A 316 1.18 13.47 -10.45
N PRO A 317 0.81 12.97 -11.64
CA PRO A 317 1.74 12.26 -12.50
C PRO A 317 2.76 13.21 -13.16
N ASP A 318 4.01 12.75 -13.29
CA ASP A 318 5.03 13.32 -14.17
C ASP A 318 5.31 12.31 -15.30
N ASP A 319 4.61 12.46 -16.41
CA ASP A 319 4.62 11.48 -17.49
C ASP A 319 6.03 11.23 -18.05
N ALA A 320 6.87 12.27 -18.15
CA ALA A 320 8.22 12.14 -18.68
C ALA A 320 9.10 11.29 -17.76
N GLN A 321 9.02 11.49 -16.43
CA GLN A 321 9.77 10.69 -15.48
C GLN A 321 9.23 9.26 -15.37
N ILE A 322 7.91 9.12 -15.35
CA ILE A 322 7.26 7.80 -15.31
C ILE A 322 7.67 6.98 -16.54
N ASP A 323 7.68 7.56 -17.75
CA ASP A 323 8.09 6.86 -18.97
C ASP A 323 9.58 6.48 -18.96
N ALA A 324 10.44 7.36 -18.44
CA ALA A 324 11.86 7.08 -18.30
C ALA A 324 12.12 5.92 -17.31
N ILE A 325 11.42 5.91 -16.17
CA ILE A 325 11.52 4.84 -15.16
C ILE A 325 10.91 3.54 -15.72
N ALA A 326 9.76 3.60 -16.39
CA ALA A 326 9.10 2.44 -17.01
C ALA A 326 9.98 1.77 -18.06
N THR A 327 10.71 2.56 -18.86
CA THR A 327 11.68 2.04 -19.82
C THR A 327 12.80 1.27 -19.13
N ARG A 328 13.37 1.81 -18.04
CA ARG A 328 14.42 1.14 -17.25
C ARG A 328 13.90 -0.13 -16.60
N PHE A 329 12.71 -0.06 -15.99
CA PHE A 329 12.04 -1.18 -15.35
C PHE A 329 11.83 -2.33 -16.33
N ARG A 330 11.25 -2.06 -17.51
CA ARG A 330 11.05 -3.08 -18.55
C ARG A 330 12.36 -3.65 -19.07
N THR A 331 13.35 -2.81 -19.36
CA THR A 331 14.66 -3.23 -19.89
C THR A 331 15.43 -4.11 -18.91
N SER A 332 15.23 -3.91 -17.60
CA SER A 332 15.82 -4.75 -16.56
C SER A 332 15.17 -6.13 -16.40
N GLY A 333 14.16 -6.47 -17.21
CA GLY A 333 13.38 -7.68 -17.00
C GLY A 333 12.40 -7.55 -15.83
N TYR A 334 11.81 -6.36 -15.66
CA TYR A 334 10.83 -6.06 -14.61
C TYR A 334 11.40 -6.16 -13.19
N ASP A 335 12.67 -5.81 -12.97
CA ASP A 335 13.26 -5.74 -11.62
C ASP A 335 12.68 -4.54 -10.83
N ILE A 336 11.95 -4.84 -9.75
CA ILE A 336 11.28 -3.84 -8.91
C ILE A 336 12.30 -2.93 -8.21
N ARG A 337 13.48 -3.43 -7.84
CA ARG A 337 14.55 -2.59 -7.23
C ARG A 337 15.06 -1.56 -8.23
N VAL A 338 15.15 -1.90 -9.51
CA VAL A 338 15.56 -0.94 -10.55
C VAL A 338 14.53 0.19 -10.67
N ALA A 339 13.23 -0.14 -10.66
CA ALA A 339 12.17 0.86 -10.69
C ALA A 339 12.20 1.77 -9.45
N LEU A 340 12.24 1.18 -8.24
CA LEU A 340 12.28 1.92 -6.99
C LEU A 340 13.54 2.78 -6.85
N ARG A 341 14.72 2.25 -7.22
CA ARG A 341 15.96 3.05 -7.20
C ARG A 341 15.84 4.27 -8.11
N ALA A 342 15.33 4.10 -9.33
CA ALA A 342 15.17 5.20 -10.27
C ALA A 342 14.14 6.24 -9.78
N LEU A 343 13.05 5.78 -9.17
CA LEU A 343 12.01 6.62 -8.57
C LEU A 343 12.56 7.42 -7.38
N LEU A 344 13.20 6.76 -6.41
CA LEU A 344 13.69 7.38 -5.17
C LEU A 344 14.91 8.28 -5.37
N LEU A 345 15.64 8.13 -6.48
CA LEU A 345 16.72 9.04 -6.87
C LEU A 345 16.26 10.14 -7.82
N SER A 346 14.98 10.17 -8.22
CA SER A 346 14.47 11.22 -9.09
C SER A 346 14.51 12.58 -8.38
N PRO A 347 14.79 13.68 -9.10
CA PRO A 347 14.68 15.02 -8.53
C PRO A 347 13.29 15.31 -7.98
N THR A 348 12.23 14.80 -8.64
CA THR A 348 10.85 15.01 -8.22
C THR A 348 10.54 14.37 -6.88
N PHE A 349 11.06 13.18 -6.58
CA PHE A 349 10.88 12.58 -5.25
C PHE A 349 11.38 13.48 -4.13
N TRP A 350 12.47 14.22 -4.34
CA TRP A 350 13.07 15.09 -3.31
C TRP A 350 12.61 16.56 -3.39
N ASP A 351 11.68 16.89 -4.27
CA ASP A 351 11.12 18.25 -4.37
C ASP A 351 10.26 18.56 -3.15
N GLU A 352 10.45 19.73 -2.54
CA GLU A 352 9.69 20.16 -1.36
C GLU A 352 8.18 20.13 -1.59
N ARG A 353 7.74 20.37 -2.84
CA ARG A 353 6.32 20.34 -3.23
C ARG A 353 5.70 18.94 -3.12
N ASN A 354 6.50 17.88 -3.00
CA ASN A 354 6.02 16.51 -2.83
C ASN A 354 6.10 16.02 -1.36
N ARG A 355 6.43 16.89 -0.41
CA ARG A 355 6.35 16.57 1.02
C ARG A 355 4.93 16.80 1.53
N GLY A 356 4.38 15.83 2.26
CA GLY A 356 3.04 15.97 2.85
C GLY A 356 1.90 16.01 1.82
N VAL A 357 2.08 15.43 0.63
CA VAL A 357 1.06 15.43 -0.45
C VAL A 357 0.28 14.12 -0.55
N LEU A 358 0.62 13.11 0.25
CA LEU A 358 -0.11 11.85 0.29
C LEU A 358 -0.76 11.68 1.65
N VAL A 359 -1.98 11.15 1.66
CA VAL A 359 -2.65 10.74 2.90
C VAL A 359 -2.09 9.39 3.35
N SER A 360 -1.71 9.28 4.62
CA SER A 360 -1.32 8.00 5.21
C SER A 360 -2.52 7.05 5.23
N SER A 361 -2.36 5.85 4.69
CA SER A 361 -3.37 4.79 4.84
C SER A 361 -3.60 4.47 6.32
N PRO A 362 -4.75 3.88 6.70
CA PRO A 362 -5.01 3.49 8.08
C PRO A 362 -3.93 2.63 8.72
N VAL A 363 -3.37 1.66 8.01
CA VAL A 363 -2.28 0.81 8.53
C VAL A 363 -1.01 1.63 8.73
N GLU A 364 -0.62 2.47 7.77
CA GLU A 364 0.54 3.36 7.91
C GLU A 364 0.38 4.34 9.07
N PHE A 365 -0.80 4.91 9.24
CA PHE A 365 -1.10 5.84 10.32
C PHE A 365 -0.98 5.17 11.68
N VAL A 366 -1.58 3.98 11.85
CA VAL A 366 -1.54 3.24 13.11
C VAL A 366 -0.12 2.75 13.43
N VAL A 367 0.52 2.05 12.49
CA VAL A 367 1.87 1.51 12.69
C VAL A 367 2.89 2.63 12.84
N GLY A 368 2.85 3.65 11.97
CA GLY A 368 3.75 4.79 12.01
C GLY A 368 3.66 5.58 13.31
N THR A 369 2.44 5.82 13.81
CA THR A 369 2.27 6.48 15.12
C THR A 369 2.90 5.65 16.24
N LEU A 370 2.63 4.35 16.30
CA LEU A 370 3.16 3.48 17.37
C LEU A 370 4.69 3.43 17.36
N ARG A 371 5.30 3.35 16.17
CA ARG A 371 6.77 3.34 16.02
C ARG A 371 7.40 4.67 16.39
N ARG A 372 6.86 5.79 15.88
CA ARG A 372 7.39 7.14 16.12
C ARG A 372 7.44 7.51 17.61
N PHE A 373 6.48 7.02 18.39
CA PHE A 373 6.34 7.33 19.81
C PHE A 373 6.83 6.22 20.73
N ASP A 374 7.48 5.17 20.20
CA ASP A 374 7.98 4.02 20.95
C ASP A 374 6.96 3.49 21.96
N VAL A 375 5.73 3.32 21.49
CA VAL A 375 4.59 2.97 22.35
C VAL A 375 4.75 1.51 22.78
N VAL A 376 4.73 1.26 24.09
CA VAL A 376 4.68 -0.09 24.64
C VAL A 376 3.24 -0.59 24.61
N TYR A 377 3.03 -1.84 24.20
CA TYR A 377 1.71 -2.46 24.08
C TYR A 377 1.73 -3.94 24.50
N GLY A 378 0.60 -4.43 25.00
CA GLY A 378 0.44 -5.84 25.41
C GLY A 378 0.10 -6.82 24.29
N GLY A 379 -0.29 -6.33 23.10
CA GLY A 379 -0.73 -7.12 21.96
C GLY A 379 -1.04 -6.24 20.75
N THR A 380 -1.27 -6.86 19.58
CA THR A 380 -1.42 -6.15 18.29
C THR A 380 -2.82 -6.28 17.68
N GLU A 381 -3.69 -7.10 18.27
CA GLU A 381 -5.09 -7.27 17.90
C GLU A 381 -5.90 -5.96 17.95
N PRO A 382 -5.76 -5.09 18.98
CA PRO A 382 -6.49 -3.82 19.03
C PRO A 382 -6.10 -2.85 17.89
N PHE A 383 -4.85 -2.93 17.42
CA PHE A 383 -4.33 -2.08 16.35
C PHE A 383 -4.81 -2.55 14.98
N ALA A 384 -4.86 -3.87 14.75
CA ALA A 384 -5.54 -4.44 13.59
C ALA A 384 -7.02 -4.04 13.54
N GLY A 385 -7.71 -4.07 14.69
CA GLY A 385 -9.09 -3.58 14.80
C GLY A 385 -9.23 -2.07 14.52
N THR A 386 -8.26 -1.27 14.97
CA THR A 386 -8.22 0.18 14.69
C THR A 386 -8.03 0.45 13.20
N ALA A 387 -7.08 -0.19 12.54
CA ALA A 387 -6.88 -0.04 11.09
C ALA A 387 -8.15 -0.40 10.30
N ALA A 388 -8.83 -1.48 10.71
CA ALA A 388 -10.11 -1.88 10.12
C ALA A 388 -11.22 -0.83 10.34
N GLN A 389 -11.34 -0.26 11.53
CA GLN A 389 -12.31 0.81 11.83
C GLN A 389 -12.06 2.06 10.98
N LEU A 390 -10.80 2.34 10.66
CA LEU A 390 -10.38 3.46 9.84
C LEU A 390 -10.49 3.18 8.32
N GLY A 391 -10.87 1.96 7.92
CA GLY A 391 -11.20 1.60 6.54
C GLY A 391 -10.30 0.55 5.88
N GLU A 392 -9.23 0.08 6.56
CA GLU A 392 -8.27 -0.86 5.99
C GLU A 392 -8.19 -2.15 6.82
N ARG A 393 -9.16 -3.05 6.60
CA ARG A 393 -9.17 -4.39 7.22
C ARG A 393 -8.27 -5.32 6.43
N LEU A 394 -7.03 -5.53 6.87
CA LEU A 394 -6.07 -6.44 6.22
C LEU A 394 -6.69 -7.81 5.86
N PHE A 395 -6.32 -8.35 4.70
CA PHE A 395 -6.90 -9.57 4.09
C PHE A 395 -8.40 -9.48 3.73
N ALA A 396 -9.02 -8.30 3.79
CA ALA A 396 -10.41 -8.09 3.41
C ALA A 396 -10.59 -6.77 2.63
N PRO A 397 -9.98 -6.65 1.44
CA PRO A 397 -10.23 -5.51 0.55
C PRO A 397 -11.70 -5.44 0.15
N PRO A 398 -12.26 -4.23 -0.07
CA PRO A 398 -13.70 -4.04 -0.34
C PRO A 398 -14.16 -4.57 -1.71
N GLY A 399 -13.24 -4.87 -2.62
CA GLY A 399 -13.52 -5.47 -3.92
C GLY A 399 -12.24 -5.64 -4.73
N VAL A 400 -12.34 -6.14 -5.97
CA VAL A 400 -11.20 -6.50 -6.84
C VAL A 400 -10.19 -5.36 -7.10
N LYS A 401 -10.62 -4.10 -6.98
CA LYS A 401 -9.77 -2.91 -7.12
C LYS A 401 -8.91 -2.60 -5.88
N GLY A 402 -9.01 -3.41 -4.82
CA GLY A 402 -8.31 -3.19 -3.57
C GLY A 402 -8.98 -2.13 -2.69
N TRP A 403 -8.25 -1.58 -1.73
CA TRP A 403 -8.67 -0.40 -0.99
C TRP A 403 -8.42 0.88 -1.79
N PRO A 404 -9.43 1.76 -1.91
CA PRO A 404 -9.23 3.08 -2.50
C PRO A 404 -8.30 3.90 -1.58
N GLY A 405 -7.23 4.45 -2.15
CA GLY A 405 -6.25 5.27 -1.45
C GLY A 405 -6.55 6.77 -1.47
N GLY A 406 -5.67 7.57 -0.85
CA GLY A 406 -5.76 9.03 -0.85
C GLY A 406 -6.88 9.56 0.04
N ASP A 407 -7.62 10.56 -0.44
CA ASP A 407 -8.62 11.29 0.33
C ASP A 407 -9.79 10.41 0.81
N THR A 408 -10.00 9.23 0.20
CA THR A 408 -11.04 8.27 0.62
C THR A 408 -10.80 7.75 2.04
N TRP A 409 -9.58 7.85 2.56
CA TRP A 409 -9.27 7.54 3.95
C TRP A 409 -9.82 8.55 4.95
N ILE A 410 -10.16 9.76 4.50
CA ILE A 410 -10.56 10.88 5.34
C ILE A 410 -12.02 11.22 5.12
N ASN A 411 -12.83 11.00 6.16
CA ASN A 411 -14.19 11.50 6.27
C ASN A 411 -14.46 11.87 7.73
N SER A 412 -15.65 12.43 8.03
CA SER A 412 -15.97 12.90 9.39
C SER A 412 -15.83 11.81 10.46
N ALA A 413 -16.12 10.55 10.13
CA ALA A 413 -16.02 9.44 11.08
C ALA A 413 -14.57 8.96 11.25
N THR A 414 -13.83 8.76 10.15
CA THR A 414 -12.44 8.29 10.21
C THR A 414 -11.52 9.34 10.82
N LEU A 415 -11.69 10.63 10.50
CA LEU A 415 -10.88 11.71 11.08
C LEU A 415 -11.04 11.79 12.61
N LEU A 416 -12.29 11.69 13.10
CA LEU A 416 -12.55 11.62 14.54
C LEU A 416 -11.91 10.38 15.17
N ALA A 417 -12.04 9.22 14.54
CA ALA A 417 -11.46 7.98 15.04
C ALA A 417 -9.92 8.01 15.08
N ARG A 418 -9.27 8.69 14.12
CA ARG A 418 -7.82 8.93 14.12
C ARG A 418 -7.38 9.83 15.27
N LYS A 419 -8.10 10.92 15.54
CA LYS A 419 -7.86 11.78 16.72
C LYS A 419 -8.02 10.99 18.02
N GLN A 420 -9.11 10.23 18.16
CA GLN A 420 -9.35 9.37 19.31
C GLN A 420 -8.25 8.30 19.49
N PHE A 421 -7.66 7.79 18.41
CA PHE A 421 -6.53 6.86 18.52
C PHE A 421 -5.30 7.52 19.13
N VAL A 422 -4.96 8.73 18.68
CA VAL A 422 -3.85 9.52 19.24
C VAL A 422 -4.13 9.91 20.70
N GLU A 423 -5.33 10.41 21.02
CA GLU A 423 -5.70 10.79 22.41
C GLU A 423 -5.51 9.63 23.39
N ARG A 424 -5.78 8.38 22.95
CA ARG A 424 -5.57 7.20 23.78
C ARG A 424 -4.11 6.98 24.15
N LEU A 425 -3.15 7.42 23.33
CA LEU A 425 -1.72 7.34 23.64
C LEU A 425 -1.36 8.26 24.81
N PHE A 426 -1.86 9.49 24.83
CA PHE A 426 -1.60 10.45 25.91
C PHE A 426 -2.26 10.07 27.23
N ARG A 427 -3.50 9.56 27.20
CA ARG A 427 -4.15 9.05 28.42
C ARG A 427 -3.41 7.86 29.04
N ALA A 428 -2.71 7.07 28.22
CA ALA A 428 -1.88 5.97 28.69
C ALA A 428 -0.61 6.45 29.42
N THR A 429 -0.10 7.63 29.09
CA THR A 429 0.99 8.30 29.82
C THR A 429 0.54 8.71 31.22
N GLU A 430 -0.61 9.37 31.35
CA GLU A 430 -1.12 9.85 32.64
C GLU A 430 -1.39 8.72 33.65
N ALA A 431 -1.85 7.55 33.17
CA ALA A 431 -2.13 6.39 34.01
C ALA A 431 -0.87 5.68 34.55
N GLY A 432 0.31 5.96 33.97
CA GLY A 432 1.60 5.38 34.37
C GLY A 432 2.42 6.22 35.36
N SER A 433 2.02 7.47 35.63
CA SER A 433 2.72 8.36 36.56
C SER A 433 2.42 8.00 38.03
N PRO A 434 3.42 7.87 38.93
CA PRO A 434 3.20 7.61 40.36
C PRO A 434 2.52 8.76 41.13
N SER A 435 2.17 9.86 40.46
CA SER A 435 1.64 11.07 41.06
C SER A 435 0.20 11.35 40.61
N ALA A 436 -0.74 10.56 41.11
CA ALA A 436 -2.14 10.98 41.15
C ALA A 436 -2.66 10.81 42.58
N ALA A 437 -2.77 11.93 43.30
CA ALA A 437 -3.36 11.98 44.63
C ALA A 437 -4.78 11.37 44.60
N PRO A 438 -5.20 10.64 45.65
CA PRO A 438 -6.49 9.97 45.71
C PRO A 438 -7.61 11.00 45.93
N GLY A 439 -8.03 11.67 44.85
CA GLY A 439 -8.95 12.79 45.00
C GLY A 439 -9.60 13.33 43.73
N MET A 440 -9.56 12.63 42.59
CA MET A 440 -10.37 13.03 41.42
C MET A 440 -10.78 11.83 40.57
N ARG A 441 -11.46 10.87 41.20
CA ARG A 441 -12.23 9.82 40.52
C ARG A 441 -13.72 10.11 40.67
N ARG A 442 -14.23 11.13 39.98
CA ARG A 442 -15.67 11.31 39.73
C ARG A 442 -15.91 12.48 38.77
N ALA A 443 -15.92 12.18 37.48
CA ALA A 443 -16.80 12.78 36.44
C ALA A 443 -16.26 12.47 35.04
N ALA A 444 -16.37 11.21 34.61
CA ALA A 444 -16.27 10.83 33.19
C ALA A 444 -16.88 9.44 33.00
N ALA A 445 -18.15 9.29 33.36
CA ALA A 445 -18.94 8.11 33.07
C ALA A 445 -20.07 8.53 32.13
N ALA A 446 -19.86 8.36 30.82
CA ALA A 446 -20.86 8.12 29.76
C ALA A 446 -20.41 8.68 28.40
N VAL A 447 -19.41 8.06 27.77
CA VAL A 447 -19.39 7.82 26.31
C VAL A 447 -18.77 6.44 26.11
N SER A 448 -19.55 5.49 25.58
CA SER A 448 -19.05 4.15 25.26
C SER A 448 -18.14 4.19 24.03
N ALA A 449 -16.83 4.14 24.25
CA ALA A 449 -15.86 3.78 23.23
C ALA A 449 -14.65 3.11 23.91
N GLY A 450 -14.52 1.78 23.74
CA GLY A 450 -13.31 0.98 23.96
C GLY A 450 -12.66 1.07 25.34
N ALA A 451 -12.79 0.02 26.16
CA ALA A 451 -11.88 -0.17 27.30
C ALA A 451 -10.41 -0.05 26.84
N MET A 452 -9.57 0.61 27.64
CA MET A 452 -8.13 0.71 27.40
C MET A 452 -7.55 -0.67 27.02
N PRO A 453 -6.76 -0.80 25.94
CA PRO A 453 -5.95 -2.00 25.76
C PRO A 453 -5.08 -2.14 27.01
N ARG A 454 -5.22 -3.25 27.74
CA ARG A 454 -4.32 -3.53 28.87
C ARG A 454 -2.88 -3.51 28.33
N GLY A 455 -2.02 -2.73 28.97
CA GLY A 455 -0.59 -2.67 28.64
C GLY A 455 -0.17 -1.65 27.58
N LEU A 456 -1.02 -0.69 27.19
CA LEU A 456 -0.58 0.47 26.41
C LEU A 456 0.14 1.47 27.33
N ARG A 457 1.36 1.89 26.97
CA ARG A 457 2.12 2.93 27.70
C ARG A 457 2.95 3.75 26.71
N PHE A 458 2.79 5.07 26.76
CA PHE A 458 3.62 6.03 26.03
C PHE A 458 4.47 6.81 27.04
N ASP A 459 5.79 6.75 26.90
CA ASP A 459 6.73 7.45 27.77
C ASP A 459 7.05 8.84 27.19
N LEU A 460 6.19 9.81 27.53
CA LEU A 460 6.25 11.16 26.97
C LEU A 460 7.56 11.87 27.32
N ASP A 461 8.05 11.75 28.56
CA ASP A 461 9.30 12.38 28.97
C ASP A 461 10.50 11.75 28.24
N ALA A 462 10.51 10.43 28.03
CA ALA A 462 11.55 9.79 27.22
C ALA A 462 11.55 10.29 25.77
N TRP A 463 10.37 10.48 25.17
CA TRP A 463 10.26 11.03 23.82
C TRP A 463 10.68 12.51 23.75
N LEU A 464 10.43 13.29 24.80
CA LEU A 464 10.80 14.71 24.89
C LEU A 464 12.29 14.94 25.24
N ALA A 465 12.96 13.94 25.81
CA ALA A 465 14.34 14.03 26.25
C ALA A 465 15.34 14.52 25.18
N PRO A 466 15.27 14.12 23.89
CA PRO A 466 16.15 14.63 22.83
C PRO A 466 16.05 16.15 22.64
N TYR A 467 14.91 16.75 22.97
CA TYR A 467 14.65 18.19 22.91
C TYR A 467 14.99 18.91 24.23
N ARG A 468 15.52 18.18 25.23
CA ARG A 468 15.83 18.68 26.58
C ARG A 468 14.61 19.22 27.32
N LEU A 469 13.46 18.56 27.14
CA LEU A 469 12.19 18.92 27.74
C LEU A 469 11.65 17.80 28.62
N THR A 470 10.82 18.20 29.59
CA THR A 470 9.86 17.31 30.26
C THR A 470 8.45 17.71 29.82
N ALA A 471 7.45 16.86 30.10
CA ALA A 471 6.07 17.08 29.68
C ALA A 471 5.49 18.45 30.10
N ASP A 472 5.85 18.93 31.29
CA ASP A 472 5.37 20.19 31.87
C ASP A 472 6.23 21.41 31.50
N ALA A 473 7.40 21.21 30.88
CA ALA A 473 8.28 22.31 30.48
C ALA A 473 7.67 23.12 29.34
N GLN A 474 7.90 24.43 29.31
CA GLN A 474 7.54 25.26 28.15
C GLN A 474 8.66 25.22 27.11
N PRO A 475 8.42 24.69 25.90
CA PRO A 475 9.43 24.66 24.86
C PRO A 475 9.68 26.06 24.32
N ASP A 476 10.95 26.43 24.16
CA ASP A 476 11.33 27.62 23.40
C ASP A 476 11.06 27.43 21.90
N LEU A 477 11.23 28.51 21.11
CA LEU A 477 10.96 28.46 19.67
C LEU A 477 11.81 27.40 18.95
N SER A 478 13.05 27.17 19.38
CA SER A 478 13.93 26.18 18.76
C SER A 478 13.41 24.76 19.00
N ALA A 479 13.04 24.44 20.23
CA ALA A 479 12.48 23.14 20.58
C ALA A 479 11.11 22.91 19.93
N GLN A 480 10.28 23.94 19.84
CA GLN A 480 8.99 23.90 19.11
C GLN A 480 9.19 23.51 17.63
N LEU A 481 10.10 24.19 16.92
CA LEU A 481 10.40 23.90 15.52
C LEU A 481 10.97 22.48 15.33
N GLN A 482 11.82 22.02 16.25
CA GLN A 482 12.37 20.66 16.20
C GLN A 482 11.29 19.58 16.43
N MET A 483 10.36 19.81 17.37
CA MET A 483 9.23 18.91 17.60
C MET A 483 8.27 18.90 16.41
N GLN A 484 7.96 20.07 15.83
CA GLN A 484 7.14 20.19 14.62
C GLN A 484 7.70 19.34 13.48
N ARG A 485 8.97 19.54 13.12
CA ARG A 485 9.64 18.80 12.04
C ARG A 485 9.74 17.30 12.28
N ALA A 486 9.76 16.87 13.55
CA ALA A 486 9.78 15.46 13.90
C ALA A 486 8.42 14.77 13.73
N VAL A 487 7.33 15.52 13.79
CA VAL A 487 5.96 14.98 13.82
C VAL A 487 5.20 15.26 12.52
N LEU A 488 5.35 16.46 11.95
CA LEU A 488 4.58 16.90 10.79
C LEU A 488 5.45 16.96 9.53
N PRO A 489 4.92 16.52 8.37
CA PRO A 489 5.62 16.67 7.09
C PRO A 489 5.63 18.12 6.58
N LEU A 490 4.74 18.98 7.10
CA LEU A 490 4.58 20.39 6.75
C LEU A 490 4.38 21.22 8.03
N GLU A 491 4.42 22.54 7.90
CA GLU A 491 4.02 23.44 8.99
C GLU A 491 2.57 23.15 9.43
N PRO A 492 2.25 23.29 10.74
CA PRO A 492 0.89 23.09 11.23
C PRO A 492 -0.12 23.96 10.50
N ALA A 493 -1.30 23.41 10.21
CA ALA A 493 -2.40 24.18 9.63
C ALA A 493 -3.05 25.09 10.69
N ASP A 494 -3.11 24.61 11.94
CA ASP A 494 -3.72 25.32 13.05
C ASP A 494 -2.67 26.00 13.94
N ALA A 495 -2.98 27.21 14.41
CA ALA A 495 -2.13 27.91 15.36
C ALA A 495 -2.14 27.19 16.72
N ILE A 496 -0.96 26.85 17.23
CA ILE A 496 -0.81 26.22 18.55
C ILE A 496 -0.74 27.30 19.63
N VAL A 497 -1.36 27.03 20.78
CA VAL A 497 -1.45 27.97 21.90
C VAL A 497 -0.05 28.36 22.42
N ILE A 498 0.19 29.66 22.55
CA ILE A 498 1.43 30.21 23.09
C ILE A 498 1.55 29.84 24.57
N GLY A 499 2.75 29.38 24.99
CA GLY A 499 3.03 29.01 26.37
C GLY A 499 2.44 27.65 26.78
N ALA A 500 1.97 26.83 25.83
CA ALA A 500 1.63 25.44 26.08
C ALA A 500 2.85 24.69 26.66
N SER A 501 2.60 23.72 27.56
CA SER A 501 3.64 22.77 27.96
C SER A 501 4.05 21.90 26.77
N ALA A 502 5.23 21.27 26.83
CA ALA A 502 5.73 20.42 25.76
C ALA A 502 4.79 19.25 25.46
N GLY A 503 4.15 18.68 26.49
CA GLY A 503 3.12 17.66 26.32
C GLY A 503 1.90 18.16 25.55
N ALA A 504 1.35 19.32 25.96
CA ALA A 504 0.20 19.93 25.28
C ALA A 504 0.53 20.39 23.86
N TYR A 505 1.76 20.85 23.63
CA TYR A 505 2.26 21.23 22.32
C TYR A 505 2.35 20.02 21.39
N LEU A 506 2.90 18.89 21.87
CA LEU A 506 2.96 17.65 21.10
C LEU A 506 1.56 17.09 20.79
N GLU A 507 0.66 17.12 21.76
CA GLU A 507 -0.73 16.71 21.55
C GLU A 507 -1.39 17.55 20.47
N ALA A 508 -1.19 18.87 20.48
CA ALA A 508 -1.72 19.77 19.46
C ALA A 508 -1.20 19.42 18.05
N LEU A 509 0.11 19.11 17.91
CA LEU A 509 0.67 18.67 16.62
C LEU A 509 -0.01 17.40 16.09
N LEU A 510 -0.31 16.45 16.96
CA LEU A 510 -0.93 15.19 16.54
C LEU A 510 -2.43 15.32 16.23
N MET A 511 -3.07 16.37 16.73
CA MET A 511 -4.45 16.72 16.39
C MET A 511 -4.57 17.57 15.13
N ASP A 512 -3.45 18.11 14.64
CA ASP A 512 -3.39 18.91 13.42
C ASP A 512 -3.74 18.05 12.18
N PRO A 513 -4.55 18.57 11.23
CA PRO A 513 -4.85 17.87 9.98
C PRO A 513 -3.61 17.42 9.18
N VAL A 514 -2.51 18.15 9.28
CA VAL A 514 -1.24 17.84 8.58
C VAL A 514 -0.64 16.51 9.07
N TYR A 515 -0.94 16.06 10.30
CA TYR A 515 -0.47 14.77 10.81
C TYR A 515 -1.03 13.57 10.03
N GLN A 516 -2.10 13.78 9.27
CA GLN A 516 -2.67 12.74 8.41
C GLN A 516 -1.86 12.49 7.13
N LEU A 517 -0.96 13.41 6.82
CA LEU A 517 -0.20 13.46 5.58
C LEU A 517 1.18 12.82 5.75
N LYS A 518 1.79 12.46 4.62
CA LYS A 518 3.14 11.92 4.52
C LYS A 518 3.79 12.38 3.23
#